data_AF-A0A0W7TPX9-F1
#
_entry.id   AF-A0A0W7TPX9-F1
#
_cell.length_a   1.000
_cell.length_b   1.000
_cell.length_c   1.000
_cell.angle_alpha   90.00
_cell.angle_beta   90.00
_cell.angle_gamma   90.00
#
_symmetry.space_group_name_H-M   'P 1'
#
loop_
_entity.id
_entity.type
_entity.pdbx_description
1 polymer ?
#
loop_
_entity_poly.entity_id
_entity_poly.type
_entity_poly.pdbx_seq_one_letter_code
_entity_poly.pdbx_strand_id
1 'polypeptide(L)'
;MKKLICLLAAAALLVCCALPAFAEASGVSRADYTITAYSVDATLHENNTVTQTERITVDFAVPSRGIYRVLPVALWVEKDTADGPQEMAYRARVRDLAVTGEGQTAGAPVETDTEDGFYSIRIGDEDTWLTGVQTYELTFTYDIGDDRVAAYDELFYSLNGGRWDAPIEDFRFSFTFEKPLTQEQKGALALYSGSYGGKGNEAGVSGAWDGNTFSGAAGRTLYPGEAVTLYARLPEGYFTGERMAPVWVFWAFAGAGALLAAYTLLRALSARRRAPVVTPECTPPDGVSSAEVGYIIDNSADDRDILSLILWFASKGYLAVEGREEDLRLVRKKGLPAGSPEYQTVFFDALFPAGRTVCQLHSLEPAFYEALQKAKLSLSAHFTGERALYRPGSAGRALALGAGCAVLWGAAGLSCGAFITGASVGLGLLSGVLLLLFGLLLYAAAERWQFSGRGARIGWGTGVGLCAAASAGLAYGAALYALTPLWAVLGSYLLALPGVPCRAAHRPAHRVPPGNGRPPAGPAEIH
;
A
#
# COMPACT_ATOMS: atom_id res chain seq x y z
N MET A 1 11.29 -4.17 19.28
CA MET A 1 11.37 -4.67 17.89
C MET A 1 10.45 -5.84 17.60
N LYS A 2 10.52 -6.99 18.30
CA LYS A 2 9.60 -8.14 18.07
C LYS A 2 8.11 -7.75 18.13
N LYS A 3 7.70 -6.96 19.13
CA LYS A 3 6.30 -6.47 19.27
C LYS A 3 5.85 -5.58 18.10
N LEU A 4 6.74 -4.76 17.54
CA LEU A 4 6.43 -3.86 16.43
C LEU A 4 6.29 -4.62 15.10
N ILE A 5 7.13 -5.64 14.88
CA ILE A 5 7.05 -6.52 13.70
C ILE A 5 5.77 -7.35 13.73
N CYS A 6 5.37 -7.88 14.89
CA CYS A 6 4.10 -8.60 15.04
C CYS A 6 2.88 -7.68 14.84
N LEU A 7 2.92 -6.44 15.34
CA LEU A 7 1.85 -5.45 15.11
C LEU A 7 1.70 -5.07 13.63
N LEU A 8 2.80 -4.91 12.91
CA LEU A 8 2.78 -4.59 11.48
C LEU A 8 2.41 -5.79 10.59
N ALA A 9 2.83 -7.01 10.97
CA ALA A 9 2.38 -8.24 10.30
C ALA A 9 0.89 -8.50 10.54
N ALA A 10 0.39 -8.21 11.74
CA ALA A 10 -1.04 -8.26 12.04
C ALA A 10 -1.81 -7.19 11.24
N ALA A 11 -1.29 -5.97 11.13
CA ALA A 11 -1.90 -4.92 10.29
C ALA A 11 -1.93 -5.31 8.80
N ALA A 12 -0.86 -5.92 8.27
CA ALA A 12 -0.85 -6.42 6.89
C ALA A 12 -1.85 -7.57 6.67
N LEU A 13 -2.01 -8.47 7.65
CA LEU A 13 -3.01 -9.54 7.60
C LEU A 13 -4.44 -8.97 7.67
N LEU A 14 -4.66 -7.94 8.48
CA LEU A 14 -5.97 -7.28 8.66
C LEU A 14 -6.37 -6.50 7.40
N VAL A 15 -5.41 -5.89 6.69
CA VAL A 15 -5.63 -5.25 5.39
C VAL A 15 -5.91 -6.29 4.29
N CYS A 16 -5.26 -7.47 4.32
CA CYS A 16 -5.58 -8.56 3.38
C CYS A 16 -6.95 -9.23 3.66
N CYS A 17 -7.40 -9.27 4.91
CA CYS A 17 -8.73 -9.79 5.28
C CYS A 17 -9.85 -8.74 5.12
N ALA A 18 -9.51 -7.47 4.90
CA ALA A 18 -10.45 -6.38 4.63
C ALA A 18 -10.68 -6.14 3.13
N LEU A 19 -10.32 -7.09 2.26
CA LEU A 19 -10.83 -7.09 0.89
C LEU A 19 -12.35 -7.28 0.97
N PRO A 20 -13.16 -6.29 0.57
CA PRO A 20 -14.60 -6.47 0.58
C PRO A 20 -14.92 -7.61 -0.39
N ALA A 21 -15.56 -8.66 0.14
CA ALA A 21 -16.29 -9.60 -0.69
C ALA A 21 -17.43 -8.79 -1.32
N PHE A 22 -17.25 -8.40 -2.59
CA PHE A 22 -18.29 -7.74 -3.37
C PHE A 22 -19.44 -8.74 -3.51
N ALA A 23 -20.46 -8.57 -2.67
CA ALA A 23 -21.74 -9.22 -2.85
C ALA A 23 -22.52 -8.37 -3.86
N GLU A 24 -22.62 -8.84 -5.10
CA GLU A 24 -23.57 -8.27 -6.06
C GLU A 24 -24.99 -8.59 -5.57
N ALA A 25 -25.62 -7.60 -4.91
CA ALA A 25 -27.03 -7.65 -4.57
C ALA A 25 -27.79 -6.76 -5.57
N SER A 26 -28.11 -7.29 -6.75
CA SER A 26 -29.03 -6.65 -7.69
C SER A 26 -30.34 -7.42 -7.74
N GLY A 27 -31.16 -7.23 -6.72
CA GLY A 27 -32.61 -7.49 -6.78
C GLY A 27 -33.34 -6.16 -6.92
N VAL A 28 -33.74 -5.78 -8.14
CA VAL A 28 -34.62 -4.63 -8.32
C VAL A 28 -36.03 -5.05 -7.90
N SER A 29 -36.47 -4.56 -6.73
CA SER A 29 -37.89 -4.61 -6.36
C SER A 29 -38.66 -3.72 -7.32
N ARG A 30 -39.77 -4.22 -7.89
CA ARG A 30 -40.64 -3.41 -8.74
C ARG A 30 -41.27 -2.30 -7.90
N ALA A 31 -41.21 -1.07 -8.38
CA ALA A 31 -41.88 0.05 -7.74
C ALA A 31 -43.41 -0.01 -7.93
N ASP A 32 -44.15 0.43 -6.91
CA ASP A 32 -45.61 0.53 -6.92
C ASP A 32 -46.11 1.89 -7.48
N TYR A 33 -45.33 2.50 -8.37
CA TYR A 33 -45.68 3.74 -9.09
C TYR A 33 -45.34 3.63 -10.57
N THR A 34 -45.96 4.47 -11.39
CA THR A 34 -45.69 4.56 -12.84
C THR A 34 -45.26 5.97 -13.20
N ILE A 35 -44.29 6.09 -14.10
CA ILE A 35 -43.84 7.38 -14.62
C ILE A 35 -44.67 7.67 -15.87
N THR A 36 -45.67 8.53 -15.73
CA THR A 36 -46.64 8.83 -16.81
C THR A 36 -46.03 9.75 -17.87
N ALA A 37 -45.16 10.68 -17.46
CA ALA A 37 -44.43 11.55 -18.38
C ALA A 37 -43.02 11.84 -17.86
N TYR A 38 -42.03 11.73 -18.75
CA TYR A 38 -40.64 12.04 -18.46
C TYR A 38 -40.00 12.78 -19.64
N SER A 39 -39.64 14.05 -19.41
CA SER A 39 -38.85 14.84 -20.37
C SER A 39 -37.44 15.11 -19.86
N VAL A 40 -36.47 15.02 -20.77
CA VAL A 40 -35.06 15.34 -20.52
C VAL A 40 -34.63 16.48 -21.44
N ASP A 41 -34.17 17.58 -20.85
CA ASP A 41 -33.53 18.69 -21.57
C ASP A 41 -32.06 18.75 -21.14
N ALA A 42 -31.17 18.41 -22.07
CA ALA A 42 -29.74 18.28 -21.79
C ALA A 42 -28.90 19.16 -22.72
N THR A 43 -27.82 19.74 -22.20
CA THR A 43 -26.83 20.50 -22.96
C THR A 43 -25.44 19.91 -22.77
N LEU A 44 -24.80 19.49 -23.86
CA LEU A 44 -23.41 19.01 -23.89
C LEU A 44 -22.44 20.17 -24.08
N HIS A 45 -21.60 20.37 -23.09
CA HIS A 45 -20.59 21.43 -23.07
C HIS A 45 -19.27 20.98 -23.69
N GLU A 46 -18.44 21.95 -24.08
CA GLU A 46 -17.12 21.70 -24.67
C GLU A 46 -16.18 20.92 -23.73
N ASN A 47 -16.36 21.01 -22.42
CA ASN A 47 -15.53 20.32 -21.42
C ASN A 47 -16.03 18.90 -21.07
N ASN A 48 -16.85 18.30 -21.94
CA ASN A 48 -17.44 16.97 -21.77
C ASN A 48 -18.27 16.83 -20.47
N THR A 49 -19.02 17.89 -20.17
CA THR A 49 -20.03 17.89 -19.12
C THR A 49 -21.41 18.05 -19.73
N VAL A 50 -22.42 17.44 -19.12
CA VAL A 50 -23.81 17.52 -19.55
C VAL A 50 -24.62 18.18 -18.46
N THR A 51 -25.15 19.37 -18.72
CA THR A 51 -26.16 19.97 -17.84
C THR A 51 -27.52 19.41 -18.25
N GLN A 52 -28.15 18.67 -17.34
CA GLN A 52 -29.41 17.97 -17.59
C GLN A 52 -30.50 18.47 -16.66
N THR A 53 -31.66 18.77 -17.24
CA THR A 53 -32.91 19.03 -16.54
C THR A 53 -33.89 17.91 -16.85
N GLU A 54 -34.35 17.22 -15.82
CA GLU A 54 -35.33 16.12 -15.89
C GLU A 54 -36.65 16.62 -15.30
N ARG A 55 -37.74 16.49 -16.06
CA ARG A 55 -39.10 16.67 -15.55
C ARG A 55 -39.79 15.31 -15.49
N ILE A 56 -40.12 14.86 -14.28
CA ILE A 56 -40.60 13.51 -14.02
C ILE A 56 -41.97 13.61 -13.37
N THR A 57 -42.99 13.13 -14.07
CA THR A 57 -44.36 13.04 -13.57
C THR A 57 -44.64 11.59 -13.20
N VAL A 58 -44.96 11.35 -11.94
CA VAL A 58 -45.23 10.02 -11.39
C VAL A 58 -46.65 9.93 -10.87
N ASP A 59 -47.29 8.78 -11.05
CA ASP A 59 -48.57 8.46 -10.41
C ASP A 59 -48.37 7.38 -9.34
N PHE A 60 -48.53 7.79 -8.07
CA PHE A 60 -48.43 6.91 -6.92
C PHE A 60 -49.76 6.20 -6.69
N ALA A 61 -49.87 4.98 -7.23
CA ALA A 61 -51.03 4.10 -7.05
C ALA A 61 -51.20 3.63 -5.60
N VAL A 62 -50.09 3.53 -4.86
CA VAL A 62 -50.07 3.29 -3.41
C VAL A 62 -49.35 4.43 -2.70
N PRO A 63 -49.67 4.71 -1.42
CA PRO A 63 -48.92 5.67 -0.61
C PRO A 63 -47.42 5.39 -0.69
N SER A 64 -46.65 6.40 -1.12
CA SER A 64 -45.21 6.31 -1.30
C SER A 64 -44.51 7.50 -0.66
N ARG A 65 -43.24 7.33 -0.29
CA ARG A 65 -42.41 8.38 0.35
C ARG A 65 -41.63 9.24 -0.65
N GLY A 66 -41.88 9.06 -1.94
CA GLY A 66 -41.17 9.73 -3.03
C GLY A 66 -40.56 8.76 -4.04
N ILE A 67 -39.52 9.20 -4.74
CA ILE A 67 -38.83 8.44 -5.79
C ILE A 67 -37.32 8.37 -5.56
N TYR A 68 -36.70 7.37 -6.18
CA TYR A 68 -35.24 7.23 -6.23
C TYR A 68 -34.74 7.49 -7.64
N ARG A 69 -33.86 8.48 -7.80
CA ARG A 69 -33.11 8.71 -9.04
C ARG A 69 -31.68 8.24 -8.86
N VAL A 70 -31.30 7.19 -9.58
CA VAL A 70 -29.96 6.58 -9.48
C VAL A 70 -29.16 6.87 -10.74
N LEU A 71 -28.03 7.57 -10.59
CA LEU A 71 -27.11 7.94 -11.66
C LEU A 71 -25.82 7.12 -11.54
N PRO A 72 -25.35 6.41 -12.57
CA PRO A 72 -24.06 5.74 -12.50
C PRO A 72 -22.93 6.77 -12.48
N VAL A 73 -21.98 6.63 -11.55
CA VAL A 73 -20.77 7.48 -11.45
C VAL A 73 -19.47 6.69 -11.55
N ALA A 74 -19.53 5.36 -11.48
CA ALA A 74 -18.45 4.47 -11.89
C ALA A 74 -18.98 3.52 -12.96
N LEU A 75 -18.36 3.53 -14.13
CA LEU A 75 -18.79 2.80 -15.32
C LEU A 75 -17.62 2.02 -15.89
N TRP A 76 -17.89 0.85 -16.45
CA TRP A 76 -16.95 0.11 -17.30
C TRP A 76 -17.46 0.17 -18.73
N VAL A 77 -16.64 0.69 -19.63
CA VAL A 77 -16.99 0.88 -21.04
C VAL A 77 -15.93 0.18 -21.89
N GLU A 78 -16.37 -0.70 -22.78
CA GLU A 78 -15.51 -1.30 -23.80
C GLU A 78 -15.20 -0.24 -24.86
N LYS A 79 -13.92 0.05 -25.07
CA LYS A 79 -13.43 1.05 -26.02
C LYS A 79 -12.43 0.45 -26.99
N ASP A 80 -12.49 0.90 -28.24
CA ASP A 80 -11.55 0.50 -29.28
C ASP A 80 -10.27 1.32 -29.17
N THR A 81 -9.21 0.73 -28.62
CA THR A 81 -7.89 1.37 -28.53
C THR A 81 -6.96 0.90 -29.65
N ALA A 82 -5.79 1.54 -29.78
CA ALA A 82 -4.76 1.12 -30.74
C ALA A 82 -4.30 -0.35 -30.53
N ASP A 83 -4.44 -0.87 -29.31
CA ASP A 83 -4.05 -2.23 -28.92
C ASP A 83 -5.25 -3.23 -28.97
N GLY A 84 -6.40 -2.79 -29.49
CA GLY A 84 -7.65 -3.57 -29.57
C GLY A 84 -8.72 -3.12 -28.57
N PRO A 85 -9.87 -3.83 -28.51
CA PRO A 85 -10.95 -3.54 -27.57
C PRO A 85 -10.47 -3.72 -26.12
N GLN A 86 -10.66 -2.71 -25.29
CA GLN A 86 -10.31 -2.75 -23.87
C GLN A 86 -11.45 -2.21 -23.01
N GLU A 87 -11.71 -2.89 -21.89
CA GLU A 87 -12.65 -2.42 -20.90
C GLU A 87 -11.98 -1.37 -20.00
N MET A 88 -12.53 -0.16 -20.01
CA MET A 88 -11.95 0.99 -19.32
C MET A 88 -12.91 1.51 -18.25
N ALA A 89 -12.38 1.73 -17.05
CA ALA A 89 -13.13 2.33 -15.95
C ALA A 89 -13.19 3.86 -16.09
N TYR A 90 -14.41 4.40 -16.02
CA TYR A 90 -14.72 5.83 -16.01
C TYR A 90 -15.33 6.23 -14.68
N ARG A 91 -14.93 7.41 -14.20
CA ARG A 91 -15.52 8.04 -13.02
C ARG A 91 -16.12 9.38 -13.38
N ALA A 92 -17.44 9.39 -13.53
CA ALA A 92 -18.21 10.59 -13.67
C ALA A 92 -18.44 11.26 -12.29
N ARG A 93 -18.86 12.52 -12.30
CA ARG A 93 -19.25 13.25 -11.09
C ARG A 93 -20.57 13.97 -11.34
N VAL A 94 -21.46 13.91 -10.36
CA VAL A 94 -22.68 14.73 -10.35
C VAL A 94 -22.40 15.99 -9.54
N ARG A 95 -22.75 17.15 -10.08
CA ARG A 95 -22.58 18.47 -9.45
C ARG A 95 -23.87 19.29 -9.60
N ASP A 96 -23.95 20.36 -8.82
CA ASP A 96 -24.98 21.40 -8.96
C ASP A 96 -26.41 20.84 -8.95
N LEU A 97 -26.65 19.81 -8.14
CA LEU A 97 -27.97 19.18 -8.00
C LEU A 97 -28.96 20.17 -7.36
N ALA A 98 -30.03 20.44 -8.07
CA ALA A 98 -31.21 21.15 -7.58
C ALA A 98 -32.45 20.30 -7.87
N VAL A 99 -33.36 20.20 -6.90
CA VAL A 99 -34.63 19.49 -7.07
C VAL A 99 -35.77 20.37 -6.60
N THR A 100 -36.77 20.52 -7.46
CA THR A 100 -37.98 21.31 -7.19
C THR A 100 -39.20 20.40 -7.32
N GLY A 101 -40.01 20.32 -6.28
CA GLY A 101 -41.30 19.64 -6.31
C GLY A 101 -42.41 20.58 -6.77
N GLU A 102 -43.45 20.03 -7.37
CA GLU A 102 -44.63 20.80 -7.79
C GLU A 102 -45.25 21.59 -6.62
N GLY A 103 -45.41 22.91 -6.79
CA GLY A 103 -45.98 23.80 -5.78
C GLY A 103 -45.02 24.23 -4.66
N GLN A 104 -43.75 23.83 -4.69
CA GLN A 104 -42.75 24.22 -3.69
C GLN A 104 -41.82 25.33 -4.21
N THR A 105 -41.74 26.46 -3.50
CA THR A 105 -40.79 27.56 -3.78
C THR A 105 -39.45 27.40 -3.06
N ALA A 106 -39.40 26.56 -2.02
CA ALA A 106 -38.16 26.08 -1.41
C ALA A 106 -37.97 24.64 -1.88
N GLY A 107 -36.78 24.27 -2.36
CA GLY A 107 -36.53 22.97 -3.00
C GLY A 107 -37.05 21.76 -2.21
N ALA A 108 -37.31 20.66 -2.93
CA ALA A 108 -37.82 19.44 -2.33
C ALA A 108 -36.83 18.85 -1.29
N PRO A 109 -37.31 18.12 -0.26
CA PRO A 109 -36.42 17.35 0.61
C PRO A 109 -35.68 16.29 -0.21
N VAL A 110 -34.35 16.33 -0.16
CA VAL A 110 -33.47 15.46 -0.91
C VAL A 110 -32.38 14.91 0.00
N GLU A 111 -32.17 13.61 -0.09
CA GLU A 111 -30.98 12.96 0.44
C GLU A 111 -30.19 12.33 -0.70
N THR A 112 -28.87 12.48 -0.63
CA THR A 112 -27.94 11.98 -1.63
C THR A 112 -26.95 11.03 -0.99
N ASP A 113 -26.74 9.89 -1.62
CA ASP A 113 -25.72 8.93 -1.21
C ASP A 113 -24.91 8.44 -2.42
N THR A 114 -23.67 8.02 -2.17
CA THR A 114 -22.80 7.45 -3.21
C THR A 114 -22.24 6.13 -2.74
N GLU A 115 -22.82 5.04 -3.24
CA GLU A 115 -22.44 3.68 -2.90
C GLU A 115 -22.29 2.83 -4.18
N ASP A 116 -21.32 1.92 -4.19
CA ASP A 116 -21.08 0.96 -5.28
C ASP A 116 -21.01 1.55 -6.71
N GLY A 117 -20.53 2.78 -6.83
CA GLY A 117 -20.40 3.44 -8.14
C GLY A 117 -21.69 4.07 -8.66
N PHE A 118 -22.70 4.20 -7.81
CA PHE A 118 -23.95 4.89 -8.11
C PHE A 118 -24.13 6.10 -7.20
N TYR A 119 -24.62 7.19 -7.77
CA TYR A 119 -25.07 8.38 -7.06
C TYR A 119 -26.59 8.31 -6.96
N SER A 120 -27.09 8.03 -5.76
CA SER A 120 -28.51 7.85 -5.47
C SER A 120 -29.09 9.13 -4.90
N ILE A 121 -30.18 9.60 -5.51
CA ILE A 121 -30.91 10.79 -5.09
C ILE A 121 -32.29 10.33 -4.64
N ARG A 122 -32.54 10.41 -3.34
CA ARG A 122 -33.85 10.15 -2.74
C ARG A 122 -34.62 11.46 -2.68
N ILE A 123 -35.74 11.53 -3.39
CA ILE A 123 -36.57 12.73 -3.50
C ILE A 123 -37.87 12.47 -2.77
N GLY A 124 -38.11 13.20 -1.68
CA GLY A 124 -39.26 13.02 -0.79
C GLY A 124 -38.86 12.94 0.69
N ASP A 125 -39.85 12.96 1.58
CA ASP A 125 -39.68 12.98 3.03
C ASP A 125 -40.01 11.59 3.61
N GLU A 126 -39.22 11.09 4.57
CA GLU A 126 -39.49 9.80 5.23
C GLU A 126 -40.78 9.82 6.06
N ASP A 127 -41.16 10.99 6.55
CA ASP A 127 -42.28 11.18 7.46
C ASP A 127 -43.58 11.52 6.70
N THR A 128 -43.51 11.78 5.38
CA THR A 128 -44.66 12.17 4.57
C THR A 128 -45.01 11.11 3.52
N TRP A 129 -46.28 10.73 3.47
CA TRP A 129 -46.81 9.84 2.45
C TRP A 129 -47.52 10.64 1.36
N LEU A 130 -47.15 10.38 0.11
CA LEU A 130 -47.72 10.99 -1.09
C LEU A 130 -48.56 9.96 -1.85
N THR A 131 -49.67 10.42 -2.44
CA THR A 131 -50.54 9.62 -3.31
C THR A 131 -50.92 10.44 -4.55
N GLY A 132 -51.30 9.73 -5.62
CA GLY A 132 -51.69 10.34 -6.88
C GLY A 132 -50.53 10.95 -7.65
N VAL A 133 -50.85 11.88 -8.55
CA VAL A 133 -49.89 12.48 -9.48
C VAL A 133 -48.98 13.48 -8.76
N GLN A 134 -47.69 13.34 -8.96
CA GLN A 134 -46.66 14.25 -8.46
C GLN A 134 -45.65 14.56 -9.57
N THR A 135 -45.23 15.82 -9.66
CA THR A 135 -44.20 16.25 -10.62
C THR A 135 -42.94 16.72 -9.90
N TYR A 136 -41.79 16.24 -10.37
CA TYR A 136 -40.47 16.63 -9.90
C TYR A 136 -39.66 17.21 -11.05
N GLU A 137 -38.93 18.29 -10.78
CA GLU A 137 -37.95 18.87 -11.69
C GLU A 137 -36.57 18.77 -11.05
N LEU A 138 -35.65 18.06 -11.71
CA LEU A 138 -34.28 17.85 -11.26
C LEU A 138 -33.35 18.53 -12.24
N THR A 139 -32.41 19.33 -11.74
CA THR A 139 -31.32 19.89 -12.55
C THR A 139 -29.99 19.45 -11.95
N PHE A 140 -29.08 18.95 -12.77
CA PHE A 140 -27.73 18.59 -12.35
C PHE A 140 -26.74 18.70 -13.50
N THR A 141 -25.46 18.84 -13.17
CA THR A 141 -24.36 18.74 -14.13
C THR A 141 -23.66 17.40 -13.97
N TYR A 142 -23.71 16.59 -15.03
CA TYR A 142 -23.03 15.31 -15.13
C TYR A 142 -21.68 15.50 -15.83
N ASP A 143 -20.61 15.44 -15.05
CA ASP A 143 -19.23 15.56 -15.52
C ASP A 143 -18.70 14.16 -15.88
N ILE A 144 -18.74 13.83 -17.17
CA ILE A 144 -18.29 12.55 -17.72
C ILE A 144 -16.78 12.40 -17.48
N GLY A 145 -16.03 13.48 -17.71
CA GLY A 145 -14.57 13.54 -17.62
C GLY A 145 -13.88 13.08 -18.90
N ASP A 146 -12.55 13.11 -18.87
CA ASP A 146 -11.70 12.67 -19.99
C ASP A 146 -12.05 11.24 -20.42
N ASP A 147 -12.22 11.06 -21.73
CA ASP A 147 -12.64 9.79 -22.32
C ASP A 147 -11.49 8.78 -22.44
N ARG A 148 -10.26 9.18 -22.08
CA ARG A 148 -9.04 8.39 -21.94
C ARG A 148 -8.57 7.68 -23.20
N VAL A 149 -9.07 8.06 -24.38
CA VAL A 149 -8.65 7.47 -25.65
C VAL A 149 -7.97 8.52 -26.53
N ALA A 150 -6.66 8.40 -26.71
CA ALA A 150 -5.86 9.41 -27.41
C ALA A 150 -6.09 9.51 -28.94
N ALA A 151 -7.05 8.77 -29.50
CA ALA A 151 -7.27 8.66 -30.94
C ALA A 151 -8.56 9.32 -31.41
N TYR A 152 -9.50 9.57 -30.50
CA TYR A 152 -10.82 10.10 -30.78
C TYR A 152 -11.48 10.51 -29.47
N ASP A 153 -12.42 11.43 -29.56
CA ASP A 153 -13.29 11.81 -28.45
C ASP A 153 -14.58 10.98 -28.50
N GLU A 154 -15.13 10.62 -27.34
CA GLU A 154 -16.34 9.80 -27.26
C GLU A 154 -17.46 10.45 -26.45
N LEU A 155 -18.64 10.54 -27.06
CA LEU A 155 -19.89 10.75 -26.35
C LEU A 155 -20.55 9.39 -26.10
N PHE A 156 -20.66 8.97 -24.85
CA PHE A 156 -21.45 7.81 -24.43
C PHE A 156 -22.31 8.23 -23.23
N TYR A 157 -23.57 8.59 -23.48
CA TYR A 157 -24.42 9.22 -22.47
C TYR A 157 -25.85 8.65 -22.47
N SER A 158 -26.31 8.19 -21.31
CA SER A 158 -27.67 7.70 -21.13
C SER A 158 -28.59 8.81 -20.63
N LEU A 159 -29.63 9.11 -21.40
CA LEU A 159 -30.53 10.24 -21.15
C LEU A 159 -31.42 10.00 -19.92
N ASN A 160 -32.16 8.88 -19.90
CA ASN A 160 -33.04 8.52 -18.79
C ASN A 160 -32.32 7.69 -17.71
N GLY A 161 -31.20 7.04 -18.04
CA GLY A 161 -30.53 6.05 -17.20
C GLY A 161 -31.29 4.71 -17.11
N GLY A 162 -30.57 3.61 -16.95
CA GLY A 162 -31.12 2.24 -16.94
C GLY A 162 -31.46 1.68 -15.56
N ARG A 163 -31.73 2.53 -14.55
CA ARG A 163 -31.95 2.10 -13.16
C ARG A 163 -33.31 2.49 -12.58
N TRP A 164 -34.26 2.78 -13.45
CA TRP A 164 -35.66 2.93 -13.06
C TRP A 164 -36.28 1.58 -12.71
N ASP A 165 -36.99 1.53 -11.58
CA ASP A 165 -37.74 0.38 -11.09
C ASP A 165 -39.23 0.41 -11.51
N ALA A 166 -39.65 1.53 -12.13
CA ALA A 166 -40.98 1.78 -12.66
C ALA A 166 -40.97 1.88 -14.20
N PRO A 167 -42.09 1.53 -14.89
CA PRO A 167 -42.24 1.78 -16.31
C PRO A 167 -42.39 3.28 -16.60
N ILE A 168 -41.90 3.71 -17.77
CA ILE A 168 -42.00 5.10 -18.28
C ILE A 168 -42.89 5.11 -19.52
N GLU A 169 -44.08 5.72 -19.42
CA GLU A 169 -45.10 5.67 -20.47
C GLU A 169 -44.80 6.62 -21.63
N ASP A 170 -44.53 7.90 -21.36
CA ASP A 170 -44.14 8.92 -22.34
C ASP A 170 -42.75 9.46 -22.03
N PHE A 171 -41.74 9.00 -22.78
CA PHE A 171 -40.37 9.49 -22.68
C PHE A 171 -40.01 10.39 -23.86
N ARG A 172 -39.55 11.61 -23.56
CA ARG A 172 -39.11 12.60 -24.55
C ARG A 172 -37.78 13.20 -24.15
N PHE A 173 -37.00 13.61 -25.14
CA PHE A 173 -35.72 14.26 -24.88
C PHE A 173 -35.41 15.35 -25.91
N SER A 174 -34.57 16.29 -25.45
CA SER A 174 -33.93 17.33 -26.22
C SER A 174 -32.47 17.40 -25.78
N PHE A 175 -31.55 17.13 -26.69
CA PHE A 175 -30.12 17.11 -26.42
C PHE A 175 -29.41 18.14 -27.30
N THR A 176 -28.98 19.24 -26.70
CA THR A 176 -28.35 20.37 -27.37
C THR A 176 -26.83 20.26 -27.26
N PHE A 177 -26.14 20.39 -28.38
CA PHE A 177 -24.68 20.48 -28.39
C PHE A 177 -24.30 21.97 -28.25
N GLU A 178 -23.31 22.32 -27.43
CA GLU A 178 -22.81 23.70 -27.38
C GLU A 178 -21.92 23.98 -28.59
N LYS A 179 -20.95 23.08 -28.83
CA LYS A 179 -20.15 23.04 -30.05
C LYS A 179 -20.92 22.32 -31.16
N PRO A 180 -21.14 22.92 -32.34
CA PRO A 180 -21.92 22.25 -33.38
C PRO A 180 -21.25 21.05 -34.02
N LEU A 181 -22.02 19.97 -34.20
CA LEU A 181 -21.61 18.82 -34.99
C LEU A 181 -21.67 19.14 -36.50
N THR A 182 -20.71 18.61 -37.26
CA THR A 182 -20.75 18.61 -38.73
C THR A 182 -21.87 17.68 -39.23
N GLN A 183 -22.29 17.83 -40.49
CA GLN A 183 -23.33 16.94 -41.06
C GLN A 183 -22.94 15.47 -41.03
N GLU A 184 -21.66 15.15 -41.23
CA GLU A 184 -21.14 13.79 -41.12
C GLU A 184 -21.25 13.25 -39.69
N GLN A 185 -20.84 14.05 -38.69
CA GLN A 185 -20.95 13.68 -37.27
C GLN A 185 -22.41 13.50 -36.83
N LYS A 186 -23.32 14.35 -37.32
CA LYS A 186 -24.77 14.20 -37.08
C LYS A 186 -25.32 12.89 -37.63
N GLY A 187 -24.83 12.45 -38.79
CA GLY A 187 -25.18 11.16 -39.38
C GLY A 187 -24.55 9.96 -38.68
N ALA A 188 -23.43 10.16 -37.99
CA ALA A 188 -22.73 9.14 -37.21
C ALA A 188 -23.24 8.99 -35.76
N LEU A 189 -24.08 9.91 -35.28
CA LEU A 189 -24.72 9.81 -33.97
C LEU A 189 -25.62 8.58 -33.93
N ALA A 190 -25.23 7.60 -33.11
CA ALA A 190 -26.01 6.40 -32.86
C ALA A 190 -26.93 6.62 -31.66
N LEU A 191 -28.15 6.10 -31.79
CA LEU A 191 -29.13 6.05 -30.71
C LEU A 191 -29.44 4.59 -30.40
N TYR A 192 -29.32 4.23 -29.12
CA TYR A 192 -29.63 2.91 -28.60
C TYR A 192 -30.76 3.00 -27.59
N SER A 193 -31.61 1.97 -27.55
CA SER A 193 -32.61 1.81 -26.51
C SER A 193 -32.85 0.34 -26.18
N GLY A 194 -32.92 0.01 -24.89
CA GLY A 194 -33.23 -1.33 -24.43
C GLY A 194 -32.55 -1.65 -23.10
N SER A 195 -32.41 -2.95 -22.81
CA SER A 195 -31.74 -3.42 -21.60
C SER A 195 -30.23 -3.19 -21.63
N TYR A 196 -29.58 -3.27 -20.46
CA TYR A 196 -28.13 -3.08 -20.31
C TYR A 196 -27.34 -3.98 -21.28
N GLY A 197 -26.41 -3.39 -22.04
CA GLY A 197 -25.60 -4.09 -23.05
C GLY A 197 -26.27 -4.26 -24.42
N GLY A 198 -27.54 -3.89 -24.58
CA GLY A 198 -28.23 -3.89 -25.86
C GLY A 198 -27.62 -2.89 -26.86
N LYS A 199 -27.42 -3.33 -28.11
CA LYS A 199 -26.87 -2.50 -29.22
C LYS A 199 -27.94 -2.10 -30.25
N GLY A 200 -29.22 -2.22 -29.90
CA GLY A 200 -30.35 -1.95 -30.79
C GLY A 200 -31.18 -0.75 -30.35
N ASN A 201 -32.31 -0.52 -31.05
CA ASN A 201 -33.32 0.48 -30.72
C ASN A 201 -34.66 -0.22 -30.43
N GLU A 202 -34.70 -1.02 -29.36
CA GLU A 202 -35.83 -1.89 -29.01
C GLU A 202 -37.10 -1.14 -28.57
N ALA A 203 -36.98 0.11 -28.13
CA ALA A 203 -38.09 0.99 -27.78
C ALA A 203 -38.56 1.85 -28.95
N GLY A 204 -37.99 1.67 -30.15
CA GLY A 204 -38.40 2.39 -31.36
C GLY A 204 -38.28 3.90 -31.21
N VAL A 205 -37.25 4.36 -30.49
CA VAL A 205 -37.01 5.78 -30.23
C VAL A 205 -36.72 6.49 -31.55
N SER A 206 -37.46 7.56 -31.79
CA SER A 206 -37.27 8.44 -32.94
C SER A 206 -36.35 9.60 -32.57
N GLY A 207 -35.65 10.16 -33.55
CA GLY A 207 -34.77 11.31 -33.36
C GLY A 207 -34.72 12.19 -34.59
N ALA A 208 -34.72 13.50 -34.38
CA ALA A 208 -34.64 14.52 -35.41
C ALA A 208 -33.73 15.66 -34.99
N TRP A 209 -33.03 16.24 -35.98
CA TRP A 209 -32.17 17.39 -35.78
C TRP A 209 -32.92 18.69 -36.05
N ASP A 210 -32.82 19.63 -35.12
CA ASP A 210 -33.16 21.04 -35.33
C ASP A 210 -31.96 21.90 -34.94
N GLY A 211 -31.32 22.55 -35.92
CA GLY A 211 -30.10 23.30 -35.69
C GLY A 211 -29.02 22.43 -35.03
N ASN A 212 -28.70 22.72 -33.76
CA ASN A 212 -27.72 21.99 -32.96
C ASN A 212 -28.32 21.10 -31.87
N THR A 213 -29.63 20.87 -31.94
CA THR A 213 -30.38 20.10 -30.96
C THR A 213 -30.88 18.82 -31.62
N PHE A 214 -30.62 17.70 -30.98
CA PHE A 214 -31.16 16.40 -31.35
C PHE A 214 -32.30 16.06 -30.39
N SER A 215 -33.52 15.92 -30.91
CA SER A 215 -34.73 15.73 -30.11
C SER A 215 -35.50 14.52 -30.57
N GLY A 216 -36.25 13.90 -29.65
CA GLY A 216 -36.89 12.63 -29.93
C GLY A 216 -37.84 12.15 -28.84
N ALA A 217 -38.49 11.03 -29.12
CA ALA A 217 -39.42 10.37 -28.21
C ALA A 217 -39.36 8.85 -28.38
N ALA A 218 -39.62 8.13 -27.28
CA ALA A 218 -39.77 6.69 -27.32
C ALA A 218 -41.04 6.28 -28.08
N GLY A 219 -40.94 5.24 -28.92
CA GLY A 219 -42.07 4.74 -29.71
C GLY A 219 -43.03 3.85 -28.92
N ARG A 220 -42.62 3.43 -27.72
CA ARG A 220 -43.42 2.67 -26.76
C ARG A 220 -43.00 3.01 -25.32
N THR A 221 -43.80 2.55 -24.36
CA THR A 221 -43.44 2.52 -22.94
C THR A 221 -42.07 1.86 -22.75
N LEU A 222 -41.19 2.51 -21.99
CA LEU A 222 -39.92 1.92 -21.54
C LEU A 222 -40.19 1.04 -20.31
N TYR A 223 -39.71 -0.19 -20.36
CA TYR A 223 -39.80 -1.11 -19.23
C TYR A 223 -38.79 -0.75 -18.13
N PRO A 224 -39.03 -1.17 -16.88
CA PRO A 224 -38.06 -1.02 -15.80
C PRO A 224 -36.68 -1.54 -16.22
N GLY A 225 -35.65 -0.72 -15.99
CA GLY A 225 -34.27 -1.02 -16.38
C GLY A 225 -33.89 -0.71 -17.84
N GLU A 226 -34.83 -0.33 -18.71
CA GLU A 226 -34.48 0.10 -20.07
C GLU A 226 -33.92 1.52 -20.09
N ALA A 227 -32.87 1.72 -20.90
CA ALA A 227 -32.20 3.01 -21.08
C ALA A 227 -32.29 3.48 -22.54
N VAL A 228 -32.28 4.79 -22.75
CA VAL A 228 -32.02 5.45 -24.03
C VAL A 228 -30.65 6.10 -23.96
N THR A 229 -29.76 5.74 -24.87
CA THR A 229 -28.35 6.14 -24.85
C THR A 229 -27.95 6.73 -26.19
N LEU A 230 -27.28 7.88 -26.15
CA LEU A 230 -26.63 8.51 -27.29
C LEU A 230 -25.17 8.09 -27.32
N TYR A 231 -24.69 7.70 -28.50
CA TYR A 231 -23.31 7.34 -28.76
C TYR A 231 -22.79 8.07 -30.00
N ALA A 232 -21.63 8.71 -29.88
CA ALA A 232 -20.91 9.24 -31.03
C ALA A 232 -19.41 9.13 -30.83
N ARG A 233 -18.71 8.73 -31.90
CA ARG A 233 -17.27 8.86 -32.03
C ARG A 233 -16.95 10.17 -32.73
N LEU A 234 -16.27 11.06 -32.03
CA LEU A 234 -15.95 12.41 -32.46
C LEU A 234 -14.44 12.50 -32.73
N PRO A 235 -14.00 13.39 -33.63
CA PRO A 235 -12.57 13.60 -33.85
C PRO A 235 -11.91 14.11 -32.58
N GLU A 236 -10.69 13.63 -32.32
CA GLU A 236 -9.84 14.07 -31.21
C GLU A 236 -9.81 15.61 -31.12
N GLY A 237 -10.03 16.15 -29.92
CA GLY A 237 -10.06 17.60 -29.66
C GLY A 237 -11.39 18.27 -30.00
N TYR A 238 -12.46 17.49 -30.17
CA TYR A 238 -13.82 18.00 -30.10
C TYR A 238 -14.12 18.57 -28.72
N PHE A 239 -13.80 17.84 -27.65
CA PHE A 239 -13.85 18.31 -26.28
C PHE A 239 -12.57 19.06 -25.91
N THR A 240 -12.71 20.13 -25.11
CA THR A 240 -11.60 20.94 -24.61
C THR A 240 -11.83 21.32 -23.15
N GLY A 241 -10.78 21.25 -22.32
CA GLY A 241 -10.89 21.58 -20.90
C GLY A 241 -11.58 20.51 -20.05
N GLU A 242 -11.59 19.27 -20.51
CA GLU A 242 -12.13 18.13 -19.79
C GLU A 242 -11.42 17.89 -18.46
N ARG A 243 -12.14 17.28 -17.52
CA ARG A 243 -11.55 16.88 -16.24
C ARG A 243 -10.63 15.69 -16.45
N MET A 244 -9.34 15.97 -16.54
CA MET A 244 -8.29 14.95 -16.55
C MET A 244 -8.06 14.36 -15.16
N ALA A 245 -7.65 13.10 -15.11
CA ALA A 245 -7.04 12.55 -13.90
C ALA A 245 -5.73 13.34 -13.62
N PRO A 246 -5.44 13.72 -12.37
CA PRO A 246 -4.24 14.49 -12.02
C PRO A 246 -3.02 13.56 -11.97
N VAL A 247 -2.66 12.97 -13.12
CA VAL A 247 -1.53 12.03 -13.27
C VAL A 247 -0.21 12.69 -12.86
N TRP A 248 -0.12 14.02 -12.96
CA TRP A 248 1.04 14.78 -12.49
C TRP A 248 1.28 14.62 -10.98
N VAL A 249 0.23 14.42 -10.16
CA VAL A 249 0.35 14.22 -8.70
C VAL A 249 1.07 12.91 -8.43
N PHE A 250 0.73 11.86 -9.17
CA PHE A 250 1.45 10.58 -9.11
C PHE A 250 2.93 10.78 -9.42
N TRP A 251 3.26 11.49 -10.51
CA TRP A 251 4.65 11.76 -10.88
C TRP A 251 5.39 12.63 -9.87
N ALA A 252 4.72 13.59 -9.24
CA ALA A 252 5.30 14.42 -8.18
C ALA A 252 5.70 13.56 -6.97
N PHE A 253 4.81 12.66 -6.51
CA PHE A 253 5.10 11.76 -5.40
C PHE A 253 6.15 10.70 -5.76
N ALA A 254 6.07 10.11 -6.96
CA ALA A 254 7.06 9.16 -7.45
C ALA A 254 8.45 9.80 -7.57
N GLY A 255 8.53 11.02 -8.11
CA GLY A 255 9.75 11.81 -8.20
C GLY A 255 10.34 12.14 -6.84
N ALA A 256 9.52 12.59 -5.88
CA ALA A 256 9.95 12.84 -4.51
C ALA A 256 10.50 11.57 -3.83
N GLY A 257 9.82 10.44 -4.01
CA GLY A 257 10.29 9.14 -3.53
C GLY A 257 11.63 8.72 -4.14
N ALA A 258 11.80 8.91 -5.45
CA ALA A 258 13.04 8.61 -6.16
C ALA A 258 14.21 9.50 -5.69
N LEU A 259 13.97 10.80 -5.49
CA LEU A 259 14.98 11.72 -4.95
C LEU A 259 15.41 11.33 -3.52
N LEU A 260 14.46 10.94 -2.67
CA LEU A 260 14.75 10.47 -1.32
C LEU A 260 15.54 9.16 -1.33
N ALA A 261 15.20 8.22 -2.22
CA ALA A 261 15.95 7.00 -2.44
C ALA A 261 17.38 7.28 -2.95
N ALA A 262 17.54 8.18 -3.92
CA ALA A 262 18.86 8.59 -4.41
C ALA A 262 19.71 9.24 -3.29
N TYR A 263 19.12 10.10 -2.47
CA TYR A 263 19.79 10.71 -1.33
C TYR A 263 20.26 9.67 -0.29
N THR A 264 19.41 8.71 0.06
CA THR A 264 19.76 7.63 1.00
C THR A 264 20.88 6.76 0.46
N LEU A 265 20.84 6.44 -0.83
CA LEU A 265 21.89 5.70 -1.54
C LEU A 265 23.23 6.45 -1.54
N LEU A 266 23.22 7.73 -1.94
CA LEU A 266 24.43 8.56 -1.96
C LEU A 266 25.06 8.68 -0.57
N ARG A 267 24.25 8.80 0.48
CA ARG A 267 24.73 8.76 1.87
C ARG A 267 25.35 7.41 2.24
N ALA A 268 24.72 6.30 1.86
CA ALA A 268 25.23 4.97 2.12
C ALA A 268 26.57 4.71 1.42
N LEU A 269 26.69 5.11 0.15
CA LEU A 269 27.94 5.00 -0.62
C LEU A 269 29.06 5.89 -0.04
N SER A 270 28.72 7.09 0.39
CA SER A 270 29.68 8.01 1.04
C SER A 270 30.17 7.49 2.38
N ALA A 271 29.30 6.81 3.15
CA ALA A 271 29.68 6.18 4.42
C ALA A 271 30.67 5.02 4.23
N ARG A 272 30.55 4.24 3.14
CA ARG A 272 31.49 3.14 2.83
C ARG A 272 32.93 3.62 2.63
N ARG A 273 33.12 4.83 2.09
CA ARG A 273 34.45 5.39 1.83
C ARG A 273 35.23 5.79 3.09
N ARG A 274 34.59 5.84 4.25
CA ARG A 274 35.20 6.26 5.53
C ARG A 274 35.51 5.10 6.47
N ALA A 275 35.45 3.85 6.01
CA ALA A 275 35.77 2.71 6.85
C ALA A 275 37.27 2.75 7.24
N PRO A 276 37.60 2.82 8.54
CA PRO A 276 38.99 2.83 8.98
C PRO A 276 39.68 1.51 8.64
N VAL A 277 40.96 1.57 8.32
CA VAL A 277 41.81 0.39 8.12
C VAL A 277 41.90 -0.33 9.46
N VAL A 278 41.41 -1.57 9.52
CA VAL A 278 41.43 -2.39 10.74
C VAL A 278 42.81 -3.01 10.88
N THR A 279 43.61 -2.53 11.83
CA THR A 279 44.86 -3.18 12.22
C THR A 279 44.52 -4.34 13.17
N PRO A 280 44.85 -5.60 12.84
CA PRO A 280 44.59 -6.71 13.74
C PRO A 280 45.59 -6.68 14.91
N GLU A 281 45.10 -6.39 16.11
CA GLU A 281 45.84 -6.59 17.35
C GLU A 281 45.47 -7.96 17.95
N CYS A 282 46.49 -8.78 18.27
CA CYS A 282 46.30 -10.12 18.82
C CYS A 282 46.07 -10.15 20.34
N THR A 283 46.11 -9.00 21.00
CA THR A 283 46.00 -8.87 22.45
C THR A 283 44.72 -8.13 22.82
N PRO A 284 43.96 -8.61 23.81
CA PRO A 284 42.76 -7.92 24.25
C PRO A 284 43.12 -6.54 24.84
N PRO A 285 42.25 -5.54 24.72
CA PRO A 285 42.46 -4.23 25.34
C PRO A 285 42.64 -4.35 26.86
N ASP A 286 43.57 -3.57 27.41
CA ASP A 286 43.84 -3.57 28.84
C ASP A 286 42.61 -3.16 29.65
N GLY A 287 42.34 -3.92 30.73
CA GLY A 287 41.24 -3.64 31.65
C GLY A 287 39.85 -4.12 31.22
N VAL A 288 39.74 -4.78 30.06
CA VAL A 288 38.46 -5.29 29.54
C VAL A 288 38.30 -6.79 29.83
N SER A 289 37.14 -7.21 30.31
CA SER A 289 36.79 -8.62 30.52
C SER A 289 36.40 -9.32 29.23
N SER A 290 36.47 -10.66 29.21
CA SER A 290 36.12 -11.44 28.02
C SER A 290 34.67 -11.22 27.56
N ALA A 291 33.74 -11.02 28.50
CA ALA A 291 32.35 -10.71 28.19
C ALA A 291 32.17 -9.31 27.61
N GLU A 292 32.90 -8.32 28.13
CA GLU A 292 32.90 -6.96 27.58
C GLU A 292 33.51 -6.93 26.17
N VAL A 293 34.54 -7.73 25.88
CA VAL A 293 35.09 -7.84 24.52
C VAL A 293 34.04 -8.41 23.57
N GLY A 294 33.30 -9.46 23.97
CA GLY A 294 32.18 -10.00 23.20
C GLY A 294 31.14 -8.92 22.89
N TYR A 295 30.72 -8.20 23.93
CA TYR A 295 29.77 -7.10 23.80
C TYR A 295 30.28 -5.94 22.93
N ILE A 296 31.58 -5.62 22.96
CA ILE A 296 32.17 -4.57 22.11
C ILE A 296 32.14 -4.97 20.64
N ILE A 297 32.30 -6.26 20.35
CA ILE A 297 32.32 -6.78 18.97
C ILE A 297 30.93 -6.71 18.33
N ASP A 298 29.88 -7.10 19.06
CA ASP A 298 28.54 -7.28 18.49
C ASP A 298 27.40 -6.50 19.15
N ASN A 299 27.69 -5.74 20.20
CA ASN A 299 26.73 -4.97 20.98
C ASN A 299 25.54 -5.81 21.49
N SER A 300 25.77 -7.12 21.66
CA SER A 300 24.86 -8.09 22.24
C SER A 300 25.52 -8.71 23.47
N ALA A 301 24.72 -9.01 24.49
CA ALA A 301 25.18 -9.88 25.56
C ALA A 301 24.67 -11.27 25.24
N ASP A 302 25.53 -12.15 24.73
CA ASP A 302 25.20 -13.54 24.44
C ASP A 302 25.61 -14.46 25.60
N ASP A 303 25.02 -15.66 25.65
CA ASP A 303 25.34 -16.64 26.70
C ASP A 303 26.83 -17.02 26.67
N ARG A 304 27.43 -17.05 25.46
CA ARG A 304 28.85 -17.33 25.24
C ARG A 304 29.76 -16.28 25.88
N ASP A 305 29.34 -15.02 25.85
CA ASP A 305 30.13 -13.91 26.40
C ASP A 305 30.19 -14.02 27.92
N ILE A 306 29.04 -14.24 28.57
CA ILE A 306 28.99 -14.40 30.02
C ILE A 306 29.71 -15.68 30.47
N LEU A 307 29.52 -16.81 29.77
CA LEU A 307 30.23 -18.05 30.10
C LEU A 307 31.75 -17.93 29.94
N SER A 308 32.24 -17.09 29.02
CA SER A 308 33.67 -16.82 28.87
C SER A 308 34.29 -16.24 30.14
N LEU A 309 33.49 -15.61 31.03
CA LEU A 309 33.97 -15.08 32.31
C LEU A 309 34.54 -16.16 33.22
N ILE A 310 34.13 -17.43 33.08
CA ILE A 310 34.71 -18.54 33.85
C ILE A 310 36.22 -18.63 33.57
N LEU A 311 36.61 -18.57 32.29
CA LEU A 311 38.02 -18.59 31.88
C LEU A 311 38.75 -17.32 32.30
N TRP A 312 38.07 -16.18 32.27
CA TRP A 312 38.64 -14.91 32.71
C TRP A 312 38.86 -14.85 34.23
N PHE A 313 37.91 -15.34 35.03
CA PHE A 313 38.09 -15.47 36.48
C PHE A 313 39.19 -16.44 36.84
N ALA A 314 39.36 -17.52 36.06
CA ALA A 314 40.46 -18.46 36.23
C ALA A 314 41.81 -17.82 35.93
N SER A 315 41.93 -17.06 34.84
CA SER A 315 43.19 -16.39 34.49
C SER A 315 43.60 -15.29 35.49
N LYS A 316 42.62 -14.68 36.18
CA LYS A 316 42.84 -13.72 37.27
C LYS A 316 42.98 -14.36 38.66
N GLY A 317 42.84 -15.69 38.76
CA GLY A 317 43.03 -16.45 40.01
C GLY A 317 41.87 -16.38 41.01
N TYR A 318 40.67 -15.97 40.60
CA TYR A 318 39.48 -15.94 41.46
C TYR A 318 38.84 -17.33 41.64
N LEU A 319 38.95 -18.17 40.60
CA LEU A 319 38.52 -19.56 40.62
C LEU A 319 39.56 -20.45 39.95
N ALA A 320 39.50 -21.75 40.21
CA ALA A 320 40.24 -22.76 39.46
C ALA A 320 39.27 -23.73 38.79
N VAL A 321 39.63 -24.18 37.59
CA VAL A 321 38.92 -25.23 36.88
C VAL A 321 39.73 -26.51 37.09
N GLU A 322 39.15 -27.47 37.81
CA GLU A 322 39.80 -28.73 38.16
C GLU A 322 38.94 -29.89 37.61
N GLY A 323 39.55 -30.87 36.94
CA GLY A 323 38.86 -32.05 36.41
C GLY A 323 39.25 -32.44 34.98
N ARG A 324 38.74 -33.58 34.52
CA ARG A 324 38.77 -34.05 33.11
C ARG A 324 37.36 -33.97 32.54
N GLU A 325 37.21 -34.08 31.22
CA GLU A 325 35.99 -33.76 30.43
C GLU A 325 34.63 -34.12 31.08
N GLU A 326 34.52 -35.24 31.78
CA GLU A 326 33.27 -35.72 32.38
C GLU A 326 33.01 -35.20 33.81
N ASP A 327 34.01 -34.64 34.49
CA ASP A 327 34.01 -34.31 35.93
C ASP A 327 34.58 -32.90 36.21
N LEU A 328 34.20 -31.92 35.38
CA LEU A 328 34.61 -30.52 35.52
C LEU A 328 34.03 -29.87 36.79
N ARG A 329 34.93 -29.41 37.66
CA ARG A 329 34.62 -28.73 38.92
C ARG A 329 35.23 -27.33 38.92
N LEU A 330 34.45 -26.35 39.36
CA LEU A 330 34.90 -24.98 39.59
C LEU A 330 35.15 -24.82 41.10
N VAL A 331 36.37 -24.44 41.47
CA VAL A 331 36.77 -24.22 42.87
C VAL A 331 37.01 -22.75 43.10
N ARG A 332 36.26 -22.13 44.03
CA ARG A 332 36.44 -20.74 44.43
C ARG A 332 37.75 -20.60 45.19
N LYS A 333 38.65 -19.71 44.75
CA LYS A 333 39.93 -19.41 45.43
C LYS A 333 39.84 -18.09 46.19
N LYS A 334 39.25 -17.06 45.59
CA LYS A 334 39.15 -15.72 46.18
C LYS A 334 37.79 -15.09 45.89
N GLY A 335 37.33 -14.19 46.77
CA GLY A 335 36.22 -13.30 46.46
C GLY A 335 36.60 -12.23 45.44
N LEU A 336 35.63 -11.77 44.66
CA LEU A 336 35.81 -10.60 43.81
C LEU A 336 36.06 -9.34 44.67
N PRO A 337 36.88 -8.38 44.20
CA PRO A 337 37.14 -7.14 44.91
C PRO A 337 35.87 -6.29 45.06
N ALA A 338 35.78 -5.54 46.15
CA ALA A 338 34.71 -4.57 46.36
C ALA A 338 34.80 -3.48 45.27
N GLY A 339 33.77 -3.38 44.41
CA GLY A 339 33.76 -2.48 43.25
C GLY A 339 33.80 -3.18 41.88
N SER A 340 33.80 -4.52 41.82
CA SER A 340 33.61 -5.25 40.56
C SER A 340 32.28 -4.89 39.89
N PRO A 341 32.23 -4.86 38.54
CA PRO A 341 31.00 -4.64 37.80
C PRO A 341 29.88 -5.64 38.18
N GLU A 342 28.64 -5.16 38.23
CA GLU A 342 27.49 -5.94 38.68
C GLU A 342 27.29 -7.24 37.88
N TYR A 343 27.52 -7.23 36.57
CA TYR A 343 27.42 -8.44 35.75
C TYR A 343 28.44 -9.52 36.16
N GLN A 344 29.62 -9.13 36.65
CA GLN A 344 30.63 -10.06 37.15
C GLN A 344 30.23 -10.63 38.50
N THR A 345 29.70 -9.80 39.41
CA THR A 345 29.28 -10.25 40.75
C THR A 345 28.06 -11.16 40.67
N VAL A 346 27.04 -10.77 39.89
CA VAL A 346 25.82 -11.56 39.70
C VAL A 346 26.14 -12.94 39.12
N PHE A 347 27.04 -13.01 38.13
CA PHE A 347 27.43 -14.29 37.55
C PHE A 347 28.30 -15.12 38.49
N PHE A 348 29.26 -14.49 39.20
CA PHE A 348 30.14 -15.19 40.13
C PHE A 348 29.41 -15.74 41.36
N ASP A 349 28.46 -14.99 41.91
CA ASP A 349 27.63 -15.42 43.04
C ASP A 349 26.67 -16.55 42.62
N ALA A 350 26.23 -16.56 41.36
CA ALA A 350 25.43 -17.64 40.80
C ALA A 350 26.21 -18.95 40.61
N LEU A 351 27.52 -18.86 40.34
CA LEU A 351 28.40 -20.03 40.32
C LEU A 351 28.63 -20.60 41.73
N PHE A 352 28.62 -19.75 42.76
CA PHE A 352 28.91 -20.12 44.15
C PHE A 352 27.84 -19.65 45.14
N PRO A 353 26.59 -20.15 45.02
CA PRO A 353 25.48 -19.72 45.86
C PRO A 353 25.78 -19.97 47.34
N ALA A 354 25.38 -19.02 48.19
CA ALA A 354 25.62 -19.02 49.64
C ALA A 354 27.10 -19.21 50.06
N GLY A 355 28.06 -18.85 49.18
CA GLY A 355 29.48 -18.93 49.50
C GLY A 355 30.09 -20.32 49.35
N ARG A 356 29.42 -21.25 48.65
CA ARG A 356 29.98 -22.58 48.35
C ARG A 356 31.37 -22.47 47.69
N THR A 357 32.26 -23.38 48.07
CA THR A 357 33.65 -23.39 47.57
C THR A 357 33.81 -24.19 46.29
N VAL A 358 32.89 -25.10 45.99
CA VAL A 358 32.95 -26.00 44.83
C VAL A 358 31.62 -26.00 44.09
N CYS A 359 31.66 -25.85 42.77
CA CYS A 359 30.52 -25.97 41.87
C CYS A 359 30.77 -27.09 40.85
N GLN A 360 29.83 -28.03 40.75
CA GLN A 360 29.84 -29.08 39.72
C GLN A 360 28.99 -28.64 38.52
N LEU A 361 29.57 -28.69 37.32
CA LEU A 361 28.91 -28.21 36.09
C LEU A 361 27.63 -28.99 35.75
N HIS A 362 27.53 -30.25 36.17
CA HIS A 362 26.34 -31.10 35.94
C HIS A 362 25.19 -30.82 36.91
N SER A 363 25.40 -29.99 37.95
CA SER A 363 24.43 -29.71 39.02
C SER A 363 23.98 -28.25 39.01
N LEU A 364 23.91 -27.62 37.83
CA LEU A 364 23.45 -26.24 37.69
C LEU A 364 21.93 -26.18 37.92
N GLU A 365 21.54 -25.52 39.02
CA GLU A 365 20.15 -25.30 39.40
C GLU A 365 19.43 -24.36 38.41
N PRO A 366 18.10 -24.42 38.26
CA PRO A 366 17.33 -23.47 37.43
C PRO A 366 17.62 -22.00 37.74
N ALA A 367 17.92 -21.69 39.00
CA ALA A 367 18.32 -20.36 39.47
C ALA A 367 19.58 -19.82 38.76
N PHE A 368 20.47 -20.71 38.28
CA PHE A 368 21.65 -20.31 37.51
C PHE A 368 21.25 -19.68 36.16
N TYR A 369 20.25 -20.23 35.47
CA TYR A 369 19.78 -19.68 34.19
C TYR A 369 19.14 -18.31 34.35
N GLU A 370 18.41 -18.08 35.45
CA GLU A 370 17.85 -16.76 35.77
C GLU A 370 18.97 -15.75 36.06
N ALA A 371 19.97 -16.15 36.84
CA ALA A 371 21.13 -15.31 37.13
C ALA A 371 21.98 -15.03 35.88
N LEU A 372 22.09 -15.99 34.97
CA LEU A 372 22.71 -15.80 33.66
C LEU A 372 21.99 -14.72 32.85
N GLN A 373 20.65 -14.76 32.77
CA GLN A 373 19.89 -13.69 32.11
C GLN A 373 20.07 -12.34 32.80
N LYS A 374 20.12 -12.32 34.13
CA LYS A 374 20.33 -11.10 34.91
C LYS A 374 21.73 -10.51 34.67
N ALA A 375 22.76 -11.36 34.57
CA ALA A 375 24.12 -10.95 34.21
C ALA A 375 24.19 -10.38 32.79
N LYS A 376 23.47 -10.97 31.81
CA LYS A 376 23.38 -10.42 30.45
C LYS A 376 22.76 -9.03 30.42
N LEU A 377 21.67 -8.84 31.16
CA LEU A 377 21.01 -7.54 31.28
C LEU A 377 21.93 -6.51 31.95
N SER A 378 22.63 -6.88 33.02
CA SER A 378 23.59 -6.01 33.69
C SER A 378 24.80 -5.67 32.80
N LEU A 379 25.30 -6.62 32.01
CA LEU A 379 26.35 -6.36 31.02
C LEU A 379 25.88 -5.35 29.97
N SER A 380 24.65 -5.50 29.47
CA SER A 380 24.08 -4.53 28.53
C SER A 380 23.89 -3.15 29.16
N ALA A 381 23.52 -3.07 30.44
CA ALA A 381 23.38 -1.83 31.17
C ALA A 381 24.73 -1.14 31.42
N HIS A 382 25.82 -1.92 31.55
CA HIS A 382 27.18 -1.41 31.74
C HIS A 382 27.65 -0.50 30.59
N PHE A 383 27.18 -0.76 29.37
CA PHE A 383 27.48 0.01 28.17
C PHE A 383 26.40 1.06 27.85
N THR A 384 25.73 1.60 28.87
CA THR A 384 24.79 2.73 28.71
C THR A 384 25.40 4.05 29.21
N GLY A 385 24.81 5.19 28.81
CA GLY A 385 25.28 6.52 29.21
C GLY A 385 26.63 6.89 28.61
N GLU A 386 27.61 7.23 29.47
CA GLU A 386 28.96 7.63 29.04
C GLU A 386 29.77 6.48 28.42
N ARG A 387 29.43 5.23 28.75
CA ARG A 387 30.05 4.01 28.20
C ARG A 387 29.34 3.50 26.95
N ALA A 388 28.40 4.27 26.40
CA ALA A 388 27.67 3.88 25.21
C ALA A 388 28.60 3.78 23.99
N LEU A 389 28.76 2.55 23.50
CA LEU A 389 29.55 2.25 22.30
C LEU A 389 28.90 2.78 21.02
N TYR A 390 27.58 3.00 21.05
CA TYR A 390 26.80 3.45 19.90
C TYR A 390 25.94 4.66 20.24
N ARG A 391 25.93 5.67 19.36
CA ARG A 391 24.95 6.77 19.42
C ARG A 391 23.68 6.35 18.66
N PRO A 392 22.51 6.25 19.30
CA PRO A 392 21.28 5.70 18.70
C PRO A 392 20.65 6.52 17.55
N GLY A 393 21.35 7.50 16.96
CA GLY A 393 20.79 8.41 15.95
C GLY A 393 20.84 7.95 14.50
N SER A 394 21.80 7.10 14.10
CA SER A 394 21.95 6.64 12.70
C SER A 394 20.88 5.64 12.28
N ALA A 395 20.57 4.74 13.21
CA ALA A 395 19.53 3.73 13.17
C ALA A 395 18.13 4.30 12.86
N GLY A 396 17.66 5.19 13.75
CA GLY A 396 16.35 5.83 13.63
C GLY A 396 16.22 6.72 12.39
N ARG A 397 17.31 7.37 11.95
CA ARG A 397 17.31 8.19 10.72
C ARG A 397 17.16 7.34 9.46
N ALA A 398 17.80 6.16 9.39
CA ALA A 398 17.64 5.25 8.26
C ALA A 398 16.21 4.69 8.18
N LEU A 399 15.62 4.33 9.32
CA LEU A 399 14.23 3.91 9.44
C LEU A 399 13.24 5.02 9.04
N ALA A 400 13.47 6.25 9.49
CA ALA A 400 12.62 7.40 9.13
C ALA A 400 12.68 7.71 7.63
N LEU A 401 13.85 7.59 7.00
CA LEU A 401 14.01 7.78 5.56
C LEU A 401 13.31 6.67 4.75
N GLY A 402 13.41 5.42 5.19
CA GLY A 402 12.69 4.29 4.56
C GLY A 402 11.17 4.40 4.71
N ALA A 403 10.69 4.80 5.90
CA ALA A 403 9.27 5.09 6.13
C ALA A 403 8.78 6.27 5.26
N GLY A 404 9.60 7.31 5.10
CA GLY A 404 9.30 8.43 4.19
C GLY A 404 9.12 7.98 2.73
N CYS A 405 9.99 7.11 2.22
CA CYS A 405 9.84 6.54 0.87
C CYS A 405 8.53 5.76 0.74
N ALA A 406 8.19 4.92 1.73
CA ALA A 406 6.97 4.13 1.70
C ALA A 406 5.69 4.99 1.76
N VAL A 407 5.70 6.06 2.56
CA VAL A 407 4.59 7.03 2.62
C VAL A 407 4.41 7.75 1.29
N LEU A 408 5.50 8.23 0.68
CA LEU A 408 5.44 8.89 -0.62
C LEU A 408 4.94 7.94 -1.72
N TRP A 409 5.34 6.67 -1.68
CA TRP A 409 4.87 5.67 -2.63
C TRP A 409 3.39 5.33 -2.42
N GLY A 410 2.95 5.16 -1.17
CA GLY A 410 1.53 4.97 -0.83
C GLY A 410 0.67 6.16 -1.23
N ALA A 411 1.17 7.39 -1.05
CA ALA A 411 0.50 8.61 -1.51
C ALA A 411 0.38 8.67 -3.04
N ALA A 412 1.41 8.24 -3.78
CA ALA A 412 1.34 8.10 -5.23
C ALA A 412 0.24 7.11 -5.64
N GLY A 413 0.18 5.93 -5.02
CA GLY A 413 -0.86 4.93 -5.27
C GLY A 413 -2.28 5.45 -4.99
N LEU A 414 -2.48 6.13 -3.85
CA LEU A 414 -3.75 6.77 -3.49
C LEU A 414 -4.20 7.80 -4.54
N SER A 415 -3.27 8.63 -5.01
CA SER A 415 -3.57 9.68 -5.99
C SER A 415 -4.01 9.14 -7.35
N CYS A 416 -3.55 7.95 -7.73
CA CYS A 416 -3.97 7.27 -8.96
C CYS A 416 -5.29 6.50 -8.77
N GLY A 417 -5.45 5.80 -7.64
CA GLY A 417 -6.62 4.96 -7.41
C GLY A 417 -7.92 5.73 -7.14
N ALA A 418 -7.83 6.91 -6.53
CA ALA A 418 -9.00 7.76 -6.25
C ALA A 418 -9.76 8.19 -7.53
N PHE A 419 -9.08 8.19 -8.69
CA PHE A 419 -9.66 8.60 -9.97
C PHE A 419 -10.20 7.45 -10.83
N ILE A 420 -9.86 6.20 -10.53
CA ILE A 420 -10.17 5.07 -11.42
C ILE A 420 -11.11 4.07 -10.74
N THR A 421 -10.70 3.41 -9.64
CA THR A 421 -11.54 2.41 -8.94
C THR A 421 -11.17 2.29 -7.45
N GLY A 422 -12.12 1.92 -6.59
CA GLY A 422 -11.84 1.68 -5.16
C GLY A 422 -10.83 0.55 -4.93
N ALA A 423 -10.81 -0.47 -5.80
CA ALA A 423 -9.88 -1.59 -5.72
C ALA A 423 -8.41 -1.20 -5.97
N SER A 424 -8.15 -0.24 -6.86
CA SER A 424 -6.78 0.22 -7.15
C SER A 424 -6.17 1.02 -5.98
N VAL A 425 -7.00 1.69 -5.17
CA VAL A 425 -6.59 2.33 -3.91
C VAL A 425 -6.04 1.29 -2.92
N GLY A 426 -6.74 0.16 -2.77
CA GLY A 426 -6.33 -0.93 -1.88
C GLY A 426 -4.98 -1.53 -2.28
N LEU A 427 -4.76 -1.76 -3.58
CA LEU A 427 -3.48 -2.27 -4.11
C LEU A 427 -2.32 -1.28 -3.91
N GLY A 428 -2.58 0.03 -4.09
CA GLY A 428 -1.60 1.09 -3.84
C GLY A 428 -1.18 1.22 -2.37
N LEU A 429 -2.14 1.10 -1.45
CA LEU A 429 -1.85 1.08 -0.02
C LEU A 429 -1.07 -0.18 0.40
N LEU A 430 -1.49 -1.34 -0.10
CA LEU A 430 -0.86 -2.63 0.22
C LEU A 430 0.60 -2.67 -0.26
N SER A 431 0.88 -2.18 -1.47
CA SER A 431 2.25 -2.07 -1.99
C SER A 431 3.11 -1.10 -1.18
N GLY A 432 2.56 0.04 -0.73
CA GLY A 432 3.24 0.96 0.20
C GLY A 432 3.59 0.30 1.54
N VAL A 433 2.66 -0.47 2.12
CA VAL A 433 2.90 -1.23 3.36
C VAL A 433 3.97 -2.29 3.17
N LEU A 434 3.95 -3.03 2.06
CA LEU A 434 4.96 -4.03 1.74
C LEU A 434 6.35 -3.42 1.52
N LEU A 435 6.43 -2.23 0.92
CA LEU A 435 7.67 -1.46 0.79
C LEU A 435 8.21 -1.02 2.16
N LEU A 436 7.34 -0.62 3.08
CA LEU A 436 7.72 -0.27 4.46
C LEU A 436 8.24 -1.51 5.21
N LEU A 437 7.55 -2.65 5.08
CA LEU A 437 7.99 -3.93 5.64
C LEU A 437 9.33 -4.38 5.05
N PHE A 438 9.50 -4.23 3.74
CA PHE A 438 10.76 -4.50 3.06
C PHE A 438 11.90 -3.64 3.61
N GLY A 439 11.68 -2.32 3.79
CA GLY A 439 12.65 -1.41 4.40
C GLY A 439 13.02 -1.79 5.83
N LEU A 440 12.02 -2.17 6.66
CA LEU A 440 12.22 -2.64 8.02
C LEU A 440 13.00 -3.96 8.08
N LEU A 441 12.67 -4.91 7.21
CA LEU A 441 13.35 -6.22 7.13
C LEU A 441 14.78 -6.05 6.64
N LEU A 442 15.03 -5.19 5.65
CA LEU A 442 16.38 -4.84 5.21
C LEU A 442 17.20 -4.22 6.32
N TYR A 443 16.62 -3.29 7.08
CA TYR A 443 17.28 -2.66 8.21
C TYR A 443 17.65 -3.68 9.30
N ALA A 444 16.68 -4.51 9.72
CA ALA A 444 16.90 -5.54 10.71
C ALA A 444 17.89 -6.62 10.22
N ALA A 445 17.83 -6.97 8.94
CA ALA A 445 18.80 -7.84 8.30
C ALA A 445 20.18 -7.21 8.33
N ALA A 446 20.35 -5.93 7.97
CA ALA A 446 21.64 -5.26 7.93
C ALA A 446 22.32 -5.18 9.31
N GLU A 447 21.57 -4.87 10.38
CA GLU A 447 22.11 -4.88 11.75
C GLU A 447 22.50 -6.29 12.20
N ARG A 448 21.67 -7.29 11.89
CA ARG A 448 21.88 -8.68 12.36
C ARG A 448 22.72 -9.52 11.41
N TRP A 449 23.03 -9.05 10.21
CA TRP A 449 23.70 -9.84 9.16
C TRP A 449 25.08 -10.28 9.64
N GLN A 450 25.81 -9.36 10.27
CA GLN A 450 27.20 -9.60 10.67
C GLN A 450 27.31 -10.70 11.74
N PHE A 451 26.30 -10.82 12.60
CA PHE A 451 26.31 -11.69 13.78
C PHE A 451 25.42 -12.93 13.64
N SER A 452 24.61 -13.01 12.58
CA SER A 452 23.73 -14.16 12.33
C SER A 452 24.47 -15.35 11.69
N GLY A 453 24.14 -16.56 12.12
CA GLY A 453 24.61 -17.81 11.50
C GLY A 453 24.09 -17.99 10.06
N ARG A 454 24.69 -18.90 9.28
CA ARG A 454 24.35 -19.13 7.85
C ARG A 454 22.85 -19.32 7.59
N GLY A 455 22.14 -20.10 8.41
CA GLY A 455 20.70 -20.35 8.25
C GLY A 455 19.85 -19.10 8.45
N ALA A 456 20.18 -18.28 9.45
CA ALA A 456 19.48 -17.01 9.69
C ALA A 456 19.73 -16.00 8.55
N ARG A 457 20.95 -15.93 7.99
CA ARG A 457 21.25 -15.08 6.82
C ARG A 457 20.41 -15.44 5.60
N ILE A 458 20.22 -16.74 5.36
CA ILE A 458 19.36 -17.23 4.26
C ILE A 458 17.91 -16.82 4.52
N GLY A 459 17.40 -17.00 5.74
CA GLY A 459 16.03 -16.61 6.11
C GLY A 459 15.75 -15.11 5.99
N TRP A 460 16.68 -14.24 6.38
CA TRP A 460 16.56 -12.80 6.18
C TRP A 460 16.58 -12.43 4.68
N GLY A 461 17.47 -13.06 3.90
CA GLY A 461 17.56 -12.82 2.46
C GLY A 461 16.31 -13.25 1.69
N THR A 462 15.73 -14.40 2.02
CA THR A 462 14.51 -14.88 1.39
C THR A 462 13.29 -14.02 1.76
N GLY A 463 13.15 -13.62 3.04
CA GLY A 463 12.07 -12.72 3.46
C GLY A 463 12.11 -11.36 2.77
N VAL A 464 13.31 -10.78 2.65
CA VAL A 464 13.54 -9.52 1.92
C VAL A 464 13.17 -9.66 0.44
N GLY A 465 13.61 -10.74 -0.22
CA GLY A 465 13.30 -11.00 -1.63
C GLY A 465 11.80 -11.19 -1.89
N LEU A 466 11.10 -11.90 -1.02
CA LEU A 466 9.65 -12.13 -1.14
C LEU A 466 8.85 -10.82 -0.98
N CYS A 467 9.19 -9.97 -0.01
CA CYS A 467 8.50 -8.68 0.16
C CYS A 467 8.73 -7.74 -1.03
N ALA A 468 9.95 -7.71 -1.59
CA ALA A 468 10.24 -6.94 -2.80
C ALA A 468 9.41 -7.44 -3.98
N ALA A 469 9.44 -8.76 -4.26
CA ALA A 469 8.71 -9.36 -5.36
C ALA A 469 7.19 -9.18 -5.24
N ALA A 470 6.63 -9.35 -4.04
CA ALA A 470 5.21 -9.14 -3.77
C ALA A 470 4.79 -7.68 -3.99
N SER A 471 5.58 -6.72 -3.49
CA SER A 471 5.29 -5.30 -3.71
C SER A 471 5.35 -4.93 -5.19
N ALA A 472 6.34 -5.45 -5.93
CA ALA A 472 6.50 -5.20 -7.36
C ALA A 472 5.35 -5.81 -8.17
N GLY A 473 4.92 -7.02 -7.83
CA GLY A 473 3.77 -7.68 -8.46
C GLY A 473 2.46 -6.93 -8.25
N LEU A 474 2.23 -6.42 -7.03
CA LEU A 474 1.02 -5.64 -6.71
C LEU A 474 1.03 -4.25 -7.38
N ALA A 475 2.19 -3.59 -7.41
CA ALA A 475 2.37 -2.34 -8.15
C ALA A 475 2.15 -2.54 -9.66
N TYR A 476 2.64 -3.66 -10.22
CA TYR A 476 2.42 -4.05 -11.61
C TYR A 476 0.93 -4.31 -11.91
N GLY A 477 0.24 -5.06 -11.03
CA GLY A 477 -1.20 -5.31 -11.16
C GLY A 477 -2.02 -4.01 -11.10
N ALA A 478 -1.67 -3.10 -10.20
CA ALA A 478 -2.32 -1.78 -10.10
C ALA A 478 -2.06 -0.91 -11.35
N ALA A 479 -0.84 -0.92 -11.90
CA ALA A 479 -0.49 -0.15 -13.08
C ALA A 479 -1.18 -0.66 -14.36
N LEU A 480 -1.31 -1.98 -14.53
CA LEU A 480 -2.07 -2.60 -15.62
C LEU A 480 -3.56 -2.22 -15.55
N TYR A 481 -4.16 -2.30 -14.37
CA TYR A 481 -5.56 -1.90 -14.16
C TYR A 481 -5.81 -0.40 -14.37
N ALA A 482 -4.78 0.43 -14.14
CA ALA A 482 -4.87 1.88 -14.28
C ALA A 482 -4.47 2.39 -15.67
N LEU A 483 -3.94 1.54 -16.57
CA LEU A 483 -3.34 1.92 -17.85
C LEU A 483 -2.25 2.99 -17.73
N THR A 484 -1.50 3.00 -16.61
CA THR A 484 -0.36 3.90 -16.42
C THR A 484 0.91 3.31 -17.03
N PRO A 485 1.79 4.11 -17.66
CA PRO A 485 2.91 3.57 -18.41
C PRO A 485 3.94 2.85 -17.51
N LEU A 486 4.25 1.60 -17.90
CA LEU A 486 4.94 0.54 -17.15
C LEU A 486 6.37 0.84 -16.67
N TRP A 487 7.04 1.85 -17.20
CA TRP A 487 8.46 2.10 -16.94
C TRP A 487 8.74 2.72 -15.56
N ALA A 488 7.76 3.35 -14.92
CA ALA A 488 7.90 3.99 -13.61
C ALA A 488 8.04 2.99 -12.44
N VAL A 489 7.28 1.88 -12.50
CA VAL A 489 7.26 0.86 -11.43
C VAL A 489 8.61 0.14 -11.39
N LEU A 490 9.10 -0.32 -12.55
CA LEU A 490 10.39 -1.02 -12.66
C LEU A 490 11.60 -0.16 -12.25
N GLY A 491 11.58 1.15 -12.54
CA GLY A 491 12.66 2.06 -12.18
C GLY A 491 12.87 2.24 -10.67
N SER A 492 11.80 2.26 -9.89
CA SER A 492 11.88 2.41 -8.43
C SER A 492 12.44 1.16 -7.72
N TYR A 493 12.19 -0.03 -8.26
CA TYR A 493 12.73 -1.29 -7.73
C TYR A 493 14.21 -1.50 -8.08
N LEU A 494 14.65 -1.07 -9.27
CA LEU A 494 16.07 -1.04 -9.64
C LEU A 494 16.89 -0.09 -8.75
N LEU A 495 16.29 1.00 -8.26
CA LEU A 495 16.91 1.94 -7.33
C LEU A 495 16.90 1.47 -5.86
N ALA A 496 16.14 0.44 -5.51
CA ALA A 496 16.13 -0.19 -4.18
C ALA A 496 17.19 -1.31 -4.03
N LEU A 497 17.79 -1.76 -5.13
CA LEU A 497 18.83 -2.79 -5.16
C LEU A 497 20.22 -2.37 -4.60
N PRO A 498 20.67 -1.11 -4.58
CA PRO A 498 21.97 -0.76 -4.04
C PRO A 498 21.92 -0.49 -2.52
N GLY A 499 21.10 -1.27 -1.79
CA GLY A 499 20.97 -1.20 -0.33
C GLY A 499 21.64 -2.34 0.43
N VAL A 500 22.09 -3.40 -0.25
CA VAL A 500 22.90 -4.43 0.41
C VAL A 500 24.31 -3.87 0.56
N PRO A 501 24.82 -3.59 1.78
CA PRO A 501 26.25 -3.65 1.97
C PRO A 501 26.67 -5.07 1.59
N CYS A 502 27.24 -5.23 0.39
CA CYS A 502 28.23 -6.26 0.14
C CYS A 502 29.39 -6.02 1.11
N ARG A 503 29.18 -6.35 2.39
CA ARG A 503 30.22 -6.74 3.35
C ARG A 503 30.56 -8.23 3.19
N ALA A 504 30.08 -8.87 2.11
CA ALA A 504 30.43 -10.22 1.69
C ALA A 504 31.63 -10.19 0.72
N ALA A 505 32.78 -9.70 1.18
CA ALA A 505 34.04 -9.88 0.47
C ALA A 505 35.25 -9.80 1.43
N HIS A 506 35.23 -10.59 2.50
CA HIS A 506 36.48 -11.03 3.14
C HIS A 506 36.32 -12.49 3.56
N ARG A 507 36.53 -13.39 2.60
CA ARG A 507 37.20 -14.66 2.89
C ARG A 507 38.69 -14.38 2.71
N PRO A 508 39.54 -14.45 3.75
CA PRO A 508 40.95 -14.70 3.49
C PRO A 508 41.04 -16.11 2.88
N ALA A 509 41.35 -16.17 1.59
CA ALA A 509 41.72 -17.40 0.94
C ALA A 509 43.09 -17.84 1.50
N HIS A 510 43.09 -18.63 2.57
CA HIS A 510 44.28 -19.37 2.96
C HIS A 510 44.47 -20.55 1.99
N ARG A 511 45.19 -20.32 0.89
CA ARG A 511 46.02 -21.37 0.28
C ARG A 511 47.40 -21.22 0.91
N VAL A 512 47.75 -22.15 1.80
CA VAL A 512 49.13 -22.36 2.24
C VAL A 512 49.87 -22.96 1.03
N PRO A 513 50.93 -22.32 0.49
CA PRO A 513 51.80 -22.98 -0.47
C PRO A 513 52.68 -24.01 0.27
N PRO A 514 52.98 -25.19 -0.30
CA PRO A 514 53.92 -26.11 0.31
C PRO A 514 55.32 -25.48 0.26
N GLY A 515 55.84 -25.12 1.43
CA GLY A 515 57.20 -24.62 1.58
C GLY A 515 58.21 -25.74 1.32
N ASN A 516 58.87 -25.69 0.17
CA ASN A 516 60.15 -26.34 -0.04
C ASN A 516 61.22 -25.55 0.73
N GLY A 517 61.71 -26.11 1.82
CA GLY A 517 62.82 -25.55 2.58
C GLY A 517 63.51 -26.64 3.39
N ARG A 518 64.60 -27.19 2.83
CA ARG A 518 65.55 -28.02 3.58
C ARG A 518 66.06 -27.25 4.80
N PRO A 519 66.30 -27.92 5.94
CA PRO A 519 66.95 -27.28 7.08
C PRO A 519 68.46 -27.08 6.78
N PRO A 520 69.06 -25.94 7.12
CA PRO A 520 70.52 -25.84 7.17
C PRO A 520 71.02 -26.57 8.42
N ALA A 521 72.01 -27.43 8.19
CA ALA A 521 72.79 -28.12 9.20
C ALA A 521 73.70 -27.14 9.97
N GLY A 522 73.88 -27.39 11.27
CA GLY A 522 74.87 -26.74 12.13
C GLY A 522 74.74 -27.26 13.57
N PRO A 523 75.85 -27.43 14.31
CA PRO A 523 76.16 -28.72 14.95
C PRO A 523 75.81 -28.83 16.45
N ALA A 524 75.85 -30.10 16.90
CA ALA A 524 76.25 -30.63 18.22
C ALA A 524 76.90 -29.62 19.19
N GLU A 525 76.74 -29.69 20.51
CA GLU A 525 76.85 -30.87 21.38
C GLU A 525 76.43 -30.44 22.81
N ILE A 526 75.56 -31.21 23.48
CA ILE A 526 75.79 -31.96 24.74
C ILE A 526 76.30 -31.12 25.93
N HIS A 527 75.42 -30.85 26.91
CA HIS A 527 75.38 -31.59 28.18
C HIS A 527 74.03 -31.43 28.88
#